data_AF-A0A0R2UEP8-F1
#
_entry.id   AF-A0A0R2UEP8-F1
#
_cell.length_a   1.000
_cell.length_b   1.000
_cell.length_c   1.000
_cell.angle_alpha   90.00
_cell.angle_beta   90.00
_cell.angle_gamma   90.00
#
_symmetry.space_group_name_H-M   'P 1'
#
loop_
_entity.id
_entity.type
_entity.pdbx_description
1 polymer ?
#
loop_
_entity_poly.entity_id
_entity_poly.type
_entity_poly.pdbx_seq_one_letter_code
_entity_poly.pdbx_strand_id
1 'polypeptide(L)' 'EKTITDVTERLSSVLDLVAQLQSADTVSAQGIFRPFQVAQRLRADEVTEGNHRDEFQAIAPATDNGLFIVPKMID' A
#
# COMPACT_ATOMS: atom_id res chain seq x y z
N GLU A 1 -9.44 -8.96 22.93
CA GLU A 1 -10.39 -10.08 22.80
C GLU A 1 -11.66 -9.66 22.05
N LYS A 2 -12.49 -8.74 22.59
CA LYS A 2 -13.67 -8.19 21.90
C LYS A 2 -13.41 -7.72 20.45
N THR A 3 -12.30 -7.00 20.23
CA THR A 3 -11.91 -6.52 18.90
C THR A 3 -11.60 -7.64 17.91
N ILE A 4 -11.09 -8.78 18.35
CA ILE A 4 -10.74 -9.90 17.46
C ILE A 4 -12.02 -10.54 16.95
N THR A 5 -12.97 -10.82 17.85
CA THR A 5 -14.28 -11.37 17.49
C THR A 5 -15.03 -10.42 16.54
N ASP A 6 -15.13 -9.14 16.88
CA ASP A 6 -15.83 -8.14 16.06
C ASP A 6 -15.22 -7.99 14.65
N VAL A 7 -13.89 -8.03 14.54
CA VAL A 7 -13.20 -7.98 13.23
C VAL A 7 -13.39 -9.27 12.45
N THR A 8 -13.39 -10.42 13.12
CA THR A 8 -13.58 -11.73 12.49
C THR A 8 -14.97 -11.84 11.86
N GLU A 9 -16.00 -11.40 12.57
CA GLU A 9 -17.38 -11.37 12.06
C GLU A 9 -17.52 -10.45 10.85
N ARG A 10 -16.94 -9.25 10.91
CA ARG A 10 -16.98 -8.29 9.78
C ARG A 10 -16.22 -8.81 8.55
N LEU A 11 -15.03 -9.39 8.75
CA LEU A 11 -14.27 -9.99 7.65
C LEU A 11 -15.01 -11.17 7.03
N SER A 12 -15.63 -12.03 7.86
CA SER A 12 -16.42 -13.17 7.37
C SER A 12 -17.58 -12.69 6.50
N SER A 13 -18.32 -11.66 6.95
CA SER A 13 -19.41 -11.07 6.17
C SER A 13 -18.95 -10.48 4.83
N VAL A 14 -17.77 -9.84 4.77
CA VAL A 14 -17.20 -9.33 3.51
C VAL A 14 -16.81 -10.48 2.59
N LEU A 15 -16.22 -11.56 3.12
CA LEU A 15 -15.86 -12.74 2.33
C LEU A 15 -17.10 -13.44 1.76
N ASP A 16 -18.19 -13.53 2.52
CA ASP A 16 -19.47 -14.09 2.06
C ASP A 16 -20.06 -13.27 0.89
N LEU A 17 -19.94 -11.94 0.94
CA LEU A 17 -20.36 -11.07 -0.16
C LEU A 17 -19.49 -11.29 -1.41
N VAL A 18 -18.17 -11.36 -1.26
CA VAL A 18 -17.24 -11.59 -2.37
C VAL A 18 -17.44 -12.98 -2.99
N ALA A 19 -17.80 -13.99 -2.18
CA ALA A 19 -18.08 -15.34 -2.66
C ALA A 19 -19.20 -15.39 -3.71
N GLN A 20 -20.13 -14.44 -3.70
CA GLN A 20 -21.20 -14.34 -4.71
C GLN A 20 -20.64 -14.16 -6.13
N LEU A 21 -19.45 -13.55 -6.28
CA LEU A 21 -18.78 -13.37 -7.56
C LEU A 21 -18.26 -14.68 -8.17
N GLN A 22 -18.12 -15.76 -7.38
CA GLN A 22 -17.70 -17.07 -7.89
C GLN A 22 -18.73 -17.68 -8.87
N SER A 23 -19.96 -17.17 -8.89
CA SER A 23 -21.00 -17.59 -9.83
C SER A 23 -20.79 -17.07 -11.25
N ALA A 24 -19.94 -16.06 -11.44
CA ALA A 24 -19.65 -15.50 -12.75
C ALA A 24 -18.64 -16.37 -13.52
N ASP A 25 -18.93 -16.66 -14.79
CA ASP A 25 -17.98 -17.36 -15.68
C ASP A 25 -16.85 -16.42 -16.10
N THR A 26 -15.62 -16.76 -15.70
CA THR A 26 -14.41 -15.99 -16.03
C THR A 26 -13.45 -16.75 -16.95
N VAL A 27 -13.84 -17.89 -17.54
CA VAL A 27 -12.94 -18.75 -18.34
C VAL A 27 -12.35 -18.02 -19.55
N SER A 28 -13.12 -17.13 -20.18
CA SER A 28 -12.69 -16.35 -21.35
C SER A 28 -12.25 -14.91 -21.00
N ALA A 29 -12.35 -14.51 -19.73
CA ALA A 29 -12.01 -13.16 -19.31
C ALA A 29 -10.49 -12.97 -19.27
N GLN A 30 -9.97 -12.12 -20.15
CA GLN A 30 -8.58 -11.65 -20.04
C GLN A 30 -8.47 -10.70 -18.86
N GLY A 31 -7.57 -10.98 -17.92
CA GLY A 31 -7.36 -10.14 -16.73
C GLY A 31 -7.00 -8.70 -17.12
N ILE A 32 -7.80 -7.73 -16.66
CA ILE A 32 -7.56 -6.31 -16.88
C ILE A 32 -6.89 -5.74 -15.63
N PHE A 33 -5.57 -5.53 -15.68
CA PHE A 33 -4.80 -4.94 -14.58
C PHE A 33 -4.75 -3.40 -14.63
N ARG A 34 -5.05 -2.83 -15.80
CA ARG A 34 -5.10 -1.39 -16.06
C ARG A 34 -6.26 -1.09 -17.01
N PRO A 35 -7.07 -0.04 -16.77
CA PRO A 35 -8.19 0.31 -17.67
C PRO A 35 -7.76 0.61 -19.11
N PHE A 36 -6.55 1.15 -19.29
CA PHE A 36 -5.98 1.47 -20.59
C PHE A 36 -4.74 0.62 -20.86
N GLN A 37 -4.62 0.13 -22.09
CA GLN A 37 -3.42 -0.56 -22.56
C GLN A 37 -2.38 0.47 -22.97
N VAL A 38 -1.54 0.85 -22.00
CA VAL A 38 -0.44 1.80 -22.21
C VAL A 38 0.89 1.09 -22.04
N ALA A 39 1.86 1.47 -22.87
CA ALA A 39 3.24 1.02 -22.71
C ALA A 39 3.83 1.53 -21.38
N GLN A 40 4.86 0.82 -20.89
CA GLN A 40 5.61 1.25 -19.71
C GLN A 40 6.25 2.62 -19.98
N ARG A 41 5.97 3.60 -19.13
CA ARG A 41 6.65 4.90 -19.18
C ARG A 41 8.09 4.72 -18.75
N LEU A 42 9.02 5.20 -19.58
CA LEU A 42 10.43 5.28 -19.23
C LEU A 42 10.73 6.63 -18.59
N ARG A 43 11.70 6.66 -17.68
CA ARG A 43 12.26 7.87 -17.08
C ARG A 43 13.68 8.04 -17.62
N ALA A 44 14.05 9.27 -17.99
CA ALA A 44 15.42 9.60 -18.37
C ALA A 44 16.40 9.29 -17.21
N ASP A 45 17.61 8.87 -17.55
CA ASP A 45 18.67 8.59 -16.56
C ASP A 45 19.36 9.88 -16.14
N GLU A 46 18.60 10.76 -15.50
CA GLU A 46 19.03 12.08 -15.06
C GLU A 46 18.70 12.27 -13.58
N VAL A 47 19.57 13.00 -12.88
CA VAL A 47 19.37 13.38 -11.48
C VAL A 47 18.42 14.58 -11.43
N THR A 48 17.27 14.41 -10.78
CA THR A 48 16.25 15.47 -10.62
C THR A 48 16.11 15.97 -9.18
N GLU A 49 16.69 15.26 -8.22
CA GLU A 49 16.41 15.45 -6.79
C GLU A 49 17.37 16.45 -6.14
N GLY A 50 16.82 17.39 -5.36
CA GLY A 50 17.57 18.32 -4.52
C GLY A 50 17.70 17.83 -3.08
N ASN A 51 18.37 18.62 -2.24
CA ASN A 51 18.38 18.34 -0.79
C ASN A 51 17.14 18.98 -0.14
N HIS A 52 16.19 18.15 0.28
CA HIS A 52 14.95 18.55 0.96
C HIS A 52 14.91 18.15 2.45
N ARG A 53 16.09 17.98 3.07
CA ARG A 53 16.21 17.45 4.45
C ARG A 53 15.34 18.22 5.46
N ASP A 54 15.42 19.55 5.44
CA ASP A 54 14.73 20.40 6.42
C ASP A 54 13.21 20.31 6.26
N GLU A 55 12.73 20.28 5.01
CA GLU A 55 11.31 20.14 4.67
C GLU A 55 10.75 18.79 5.14
N PHE A 56 11.49 17.70 4.91
CA PHE A 56 11.05 16.36 5.30
C PHE A 56 11.13 16.13 6.81
N GLN A 57 12.08 16.76 7.49
CA GLN A 57 12.23 16.63 8.94
C GLN A 57 11.24 17.49 9.73
N ALA A 58 10.66 18.53 9.12
CA ALA A 58 9.70 19.40 9.76
C ALA A 58 8.43 18.68 10.29
N ILE A 59 8.01 17.58 9.64
CA ILE A 59 6.82 16.80 10.04
C ILE A 59 7.16 15.55 10.84
N ALA A 60 8.44 15.26 11.06
CA ALA A 60 8.86 14.02 11.66
C ALA A 60 8.65 14.02 13.18
N PRO A 61 8.13 12.91 13.76
CA PRO A 61 7.93 12.81 15.21
C PRO A 61 9.22 12.96 16.03
N ALA A 62 10.35 12.49 15.49
CA ALA A 62 11.65 12.58 16.13
C ALA A 62 12.78 12.58 15.08
N THR A 63 13.69 13.51 15.23
CA THR A 63 14.89 13.65 14.39
C THR A 63 16.10 13.97 15.26
N ASP A 64 17.25 13.40 14.95
CA ASP A 64 18.53 13.73 15.58
C ASP A 64 19.67 13.67 14.56
N ASN A 65 20.58 14.64 14.60
CA ASN A 65 21.72 14.77 13.67
C ASN A 65 21.34 14.62 12.19
N GLY A 66 20.17 15.11 11.81
CA GLY A 66 19.65 14.98 10.44
C GLY A 66 19.15 13.58 10.08
N LEU A 67 18.87 12.70 11.04
CA LEU A 67 18.34 11.35 10.85
C LEU A 67 16.95 11.22 11.47
N PHE A 68 16.09 10.38 10.88
CA PHE A 68 14.82 9.99 11.51
C PHE A 68 15.09 8.93 12.57
N ILE A 69 14.62 9.17 13.80
CA ILE A 69 14.89 8.28 14.92
C ILE A 69 13.72 7.33 15.12
N VAL A 70 14.04 6.04 15.17
CA VAL A 70 13.08 4.97 15.47
C VAL A 70 13.60 4.13 16.63
N PRO A 71 12.71 3.55 17.46
CA PRO A 71 13.12 2.62 18.49
C PRO A 71 13.90 1.45 17.87
N LYS A 72 15.09 1.19 18.41
CA LYS A 72 15.88 0.02 18.05
C LYS A 72 15.24 -1.20 18.71
N MET A 73 14.58 -2.04 17.93
CA MET A 73 14.13 -3.34 18.42
C MET A 73 15.29 -4.32 18.33
N ILE A 74 15.81 -4.74 19.47
CA ILE A 74 16.62 -5.95 19.62
C ILE A 74 16.06 -6.67 20.86
N ASP A 75 15.84 -7.98 20.72
CA ASP A 75 15.67 -8.91 21.85
C ASP A 75 17.02 -9.53 22.24
#